data_AF-A0A2I4D5B0-F1
#
_entry.id   AF-A0A2I4D5B0-F1
#
_cell.length_a   1.000
_cell.length_b   1.000
_cell.length_c   1.000
_cell.angle_alpha   90.00
_cell.angle_beta   90.00
_cell.angle_gamma   90.00
#
_symmetry.space_group_name_H-M   'P 1'
#
loop_
_entity.id
_entity.type
_entity.pdbx_description
1 polymer ?
#
loop_
_entity_poly.entity_id
_entity_poly.type
_entity_poly.pdbx_seq_one_letter_code
_entity_poly.pdbx_strand_id
1 'polypeptide(L)'
;VSPVLGIIAGTLILLFVNEPRRGGRSRASISCSSWICDIKALLRNRSYVFSSFATAAVSFATGAFGIWMPSYLFRARVVQKMADPCMSGVCRSTDSFIFGTITCVTGLLGVVIGFATTRFCRKKTDRADPLVCAVSMLGSAIFICLIFVVAKKNIYGAYVCIFIGETLLFVNWAITADILMFVVIPTRRATAVAFQSFTSHLLGDAVSPWLIGLISDELQQSYATSALWQFLSLGYALMLCPFIVVLGGMFFLATALFFLDDKEKADKQLNQLTRPPSSVKV
;
A
#
# COMPACT_ATOMS: atom_id res chain seq x y z
N VAL A 1 8.24 -5.66 8.73
CA VAL A 1 8.77 -7.04 8.59
C VAL A 1 8.95 -7.63 9.98
N SER A 2 8.35 -8.78 10.30
CA SER A 2 8.47 -9.43 11.63
C SER A 2 9.61 -10.47 11.63
N PRO A 3 10.77 -10.18 12.27
CA PRO A 3 11.97 -11.01 12.15
C PRO A 3 11.77 -12.42 12.70
N VAL A 4 11.04 -12.55 13.80
CA VAL A 4 10.78 -13.83 14.48
C VAL A 4 9.95 -14.76 13.60
N LEU A 5 8.86 -14.25 13.02
CA LEU A 5 8.05 -15.03 12.08
C LEU A 5 8.84 -15.38 10.82
N GLY A 6 9.72 -14.49 10.36
CA GLY A 6 10.62 -14.74 9.24
C GLY A 6 11.61 -15.88 9.50
N ILE A 7 12.20 -15.92 10.70
CA ILE A 7 13.11 -17.02 11.11
C ILE A 7 12.33 -18.33 11.22
N ILE A 8 11.18 -18.34 11.90
CA ILE A 8 10.33 -19.53 12.04
C ILE A 8 9.94 -20.07 10.66
N ALA A 9 9.46 -19.21 9.77
CA ALA A 9 9.12 -19.59 8.40
C ALA A 9 10.34 -20.11 7.64
N GLY A 10 11.50 -19.46 7.78
CA GLY A 10 12.76 -19.91 7.17
C GLY A 10 13.18 -21.30 7.64
N THR A 11 13.10 -21.57 8.94
CA THR A 11 13.40 -22.90 9.50
C THR A 11 12.42 -23.95 8.99
N LEU A 12 11.11 -23.65 8.95
CA LEU A 12 10.10 -24.56 8.41
C LEU A 12 10.34 -24.84 6.92
N ILE A 13 10.74 -23.85 6.13
CA ILE A 13 11.08 -24.03 4.70
C ILE A 13 12.28 -24.97 4.56
N LEU A 14 13.35 -24.75 5.32
CA LEU A 14 14.54 -25.61 5.27
C LEU A 14 14.27 -27.07 5.67
N LEU A 15 13.36 -27.28 6.63
CA LEU A 15 13.04 -28.61 7.13
C LEU A 15 12.01 -29.36 6.28
N PHE A 16 11.03 -28.66 5.70
CA PHE A 16 9.86 -29.29 5.08
C PHE A 16 9.76 -29.06 3.56
N VAL A 17 10.44 -28.08 2.99
CA VAL A 17 10.40 -27.80 1.55
C VAL A 17 11.64 -28.39 0.90
N ASN A 18 11.49 -29.56 0.29
CA ASN A 18 12.54 -30.11 -0.57
C ASN A 18 12.84 -29.14 -1.70
N GLU A 19 14.10 -28.75 -1.84
CA GLU A 19 14.57 -27.95 -2.97
C GLU A 19 14.27 -28.71 -4.28
N PRO A 20 13.39 -28.20 -5.16
CA PRO A 20 13.22 -28.81 -6.46
C PRO A 20 14.54 -28.67 -7.22
N ARG A 21 14.94 -29.72 -7.96
CA ARG A 21 16.12 -29.67 -8.83
C ARG A 21 16.08 -28.39 -9.68
N ARG A 22 16.99 -27.45 -9.42
CA ARG A 22 17.22 -26.25 -10.24
C ARG A 22 17.47 -26.72 -11.67
N GLY A 23 16.53 -26.45 -12.58
CA GLY A 23 16.60 -26.85 -13.99
C GLY A 23 15.86 -28.14 -14.39
N GLY A 24 15.12 -28.80 -13.50
CA GLY A 24 14.48 -30.11 -13.77
C GLY A 24 13.29 -30.14 -14.74
N ARG A 25 12.83 -28.99 -15.24
CA ARG A 25 11.86 -28.91 -16.35
C ARG A 25 12.47 -28.09 -17.47
N SER A 26 13.03 -28.79 -18.45
CA SER A 26 13.32 -28.23 -19.77
C SER A 26 12.02 -27.66 -20.37
N ARG A 27 11.91 -26.34 -20.49
CA ARG A 27 11.02 -25.66 -21.43
C ARG A 27 11.55 -24.26 -21.70
N ALA A 28 12.07 -24.13 -22.92
CA ALA A 28 12.69 -22.95 -23.52
C ALA A 28 13.88 -22.39 -22.73
N SER A 29 15.04 -22.31 -23.39
CA SER A 29 16.05 -21.33 -23.02
C SER A 29 15.38 -19.96 -23.00
N ILE A 30 14.93 -19.52 -21.82
CA ILE A 30 14.55 -18.14 -21.60
C ILE A 30 15.86 -17.39 -21.84
N SER A 31 15.99 -16.82 -23.05
CA SER A 31 17.09 -15.92 -23.37
C SER A 31 17.18 -14.94 -22.23
N CYS A 32 18.34 -14.90 -21.56
CA CYS A 32 18.59 -14.03 -20.44
C CYS A 32 18.43 -12.60 -20.98
N SER A 33 17.25 -12.02 -20.79
CA SER A 33 17.03 -10.64 -21.19
C SER A 33 17.96 -9.81 -20.31
N SER A 34 18.73 -8.92 -20.92
CA SER A 34 19.54 -7.97 -20.15
C SER A 34 18.62 -7.25 -19.15
N TRP A 35 19.08 -7.08 -17.91
CA TRP A 35 18.32 -6.44 -16.84
C TRP A 35 17.72 -5.07 -17.26
N ILE A 36 18.45 -4.34 -18.11
CA ILE A 36 17.99 -3.06 -18.70
C ILE A 36 16.79 -3.25 -19.64
N CYS A 37 16.77 -4.33 -20.42
CA CYS A 37 15.64 -4.66 -21.30
C CYS A 37 14.39 -5.00 -20.48
N ASP A 38 14.55 -5.69 -19.35
CA ASP A 38 13.45 -6.00 -18.45
C ASP A 38 12.85 -4.74 -17.82
N ILE A 39 13.69 -3.82 -17.34
CA ILE A 39 13.24 -2.52 -16.83
C ILE A 39 12.49 -1.74 -17.89
N LYS A 40 13.05 -1.63 -19.10
CA LYS A 40 12.39 -0.92 -20.21
C LYS A 40 11.04 -1.54 -20.57
N ALA A 41 10.92 -2.86 -20.50
CA ALA A 41 9.67 -3.55 -20.74
C ALA A 41 8.64 -3.27 -19.63
N LEU A 42 9.07 -3.24 -18.36
CA LEU A 42 8.22 -2.91 -17.22
C LEU A 42 7.72 -1.46 -17.31
N LEU A 43 8.59 -0.50 -17.61
CA LEU A 43 8.21 0.91 -17.77
C LEU A 43 7.27 1.16 -18.95
N ARG A 44 7.25 0.26 -19.94
CA ARG A 44 6.30 0.33 -21.06
C ARG A 44 4.93 -0.27 -20.73
N ASN A 45 4.84 -1.10 -19.69
CA ASN A 45 3.59 -1.67 -19.21
C ASN A 45 2.86 -0.63 -18.35
N ARG A 46 1.80 -0.03 -18.93
CA ARG A 46 1.08 1.08 -18.30
C ARG A 46 0.37 0.65 -17.03
N SER A 47 -0.23 -0.54 -17.05
CA SER A 47 -0.91 -1.10 -15.87
C SER A 47 0.05 -1.30 -14.70
N TYR A 48 1.26 -1.80 -14.96
CA TYR A 48 2.31 -1.92 -13.95
C TYR A 48 2.77 -0.56 -13.41
N VAL A 49 3.01 0.42 -14.30
CA VAL A 49 3.48 1.76 -13.89
C VAL A 49 2.43 2.47 -13.03
N PHE A 50 1.17 2.53 -13.47
CA PHE A 50 0.12 3.20 -12.71
C PHE A 50 -0.18 2.49 -11.39
N SER A 51 -0.25 1.16 -11.37
CA SER A 51 -0.44 0.42 -10.11
C SER A 51 0.74 0.59 -9.15
N SER A 52 1.97 0.73 -9.67
CA SER A 52 3.15 1.03 -8.83
C SER A 52 3.06 2.40 -8.17
N PHE A 53 2.65 3.44 -8.90
CA PHE A 53 2.42 4.76 -8.31
C PHE A 53 1.24 4.77 -7.32
N ALA A 54 0.16 4.04 -7.62
CA ALA A 54 -0.96 3.87 -6.69
C ALA A 54 -0.52 3.19 -5.38
N THR A 55 0.33 2.16 -5.48
CA THR A 55 0.91 1.46 -4.32
C THR A 55 1.80 2.36 -3.48
N ALA A 56 2.58 3.24 -4.15
CA ALA A 56 3.37 4.25 -3.45
C ALA A 56 2.49 5.24 -2.69
N ALA A 57 1.35 5.65 -3.25
CA ALA A 57 0.38 6.50 -2.55
C ALA A 57 -0.27 5.80 -1.34
N VAL A 58 -0.59 4.51 -1.45
CA VAL A 58 -1.05 3.69 -0.30
C VAL A 58 0.03 3.63 0.78
N SER A 59 1.28 3.42 0.40
CA SER A 59 2.43 3.37 1.31
C SER A 59 2.70 4.73 1.95
N PHE A 60 2.52 5.83 1.22
CA PHE A 60 2.60 7.20 1.74
C PHE A 60 1.64 7.42 2.89
N ALA A 61 0.35 7.11 2.69
CA ALA A 61 -0.66 7.30 3.73
C ALA A 61 -0.39 6.40 4.95
N THR A 62 0.00 5.15 4.71
CA THR A 62 0.33 4.19 5.78
C THR A 62 1.53 4.64 6.60
N GLY A 63 2.60 5.12 5.95
CA GLY A 63 3.81 5.62 6.62
C GLY A 63 3.54 6.88 7.44
N ALA A 64 2.82 7.86 6.87
CA ALA A 64 2.42 9.07 7.57
C ALA A 64 1.59 8.75 8.82
N PHE A 65 0.59 7.88 8.70
CA PHE A 65 -0.25 7.50 9.83
C PHE A 65 0.50 6.72 10.89
N GLY A 66 1.36 5.77 10.48
CA GLY A 66 2.16 4.96 11.39
C GLY A 66 3.01 5.80 12.36
N ILE A 67 3.52 6.94 11.89
CA ILE A 67 4.35 7.84 12.72
C ILE A 67 3.52 8.92 13.42
N TRP A 68 2.61 9.58 12.70
CA TRP A 68 1.99 10.83 13.19
C TRP A 68 0.58 10.66 13.75
N MET A 69 -0.16 9.61 13.38
CA MET A 69 -1.55 9.42 13.84
C MET A 69 -1.65 9.25 15.37
N PRO A 70 -0.79 8.46 16.05
CA PRO A 70 -0.83 8.38 17.51
C PRO A 70 -0.58 9.73 18.20
N SER A 71 0.39 10.50 17.69
CA SER A 71 0.69 11.85 18.18
C SER A 71 -0.47 12.82 17.95
N TYR A 72 -1.12 12.72 16.79
CA TYR A 72 -2.31 13.52 16.48
C TYR A 72 -3.48 13.20 17.43
N LEU A 73 -3.76 11.92 17.67
CA LEU A 73 -4.81 11.48 18.59
C LEU A 73 -4.53 11.88 20.04
N PHE A 74 -3.28 11.78 20.48
CA PHE A 74 -2.87 12.25 21.80
C PHE A 74 -3.12 13.76 21.95
N ARG A 75 -2.66 14.56 20.97
CA ARG A 75 -2.92 16.01 20.95
C ARG A 75 -4.42 16.33 20.94
N ALA A 76 -5.23 15.52 20.25
CA ALA A 76 -6.68 15.66 20.24
C ALA A 76 -7.29 15.45 21.64
N ARG A 77 -6.84 14.43 22.39
CA ARG A 77 -7.29 14.20 23.77
C ARG A 77 -6.92 15.34 24.72
N VAL A 78 -5.73 15.92 24.57
CA VAL A 78 -5.31 17.10 25.34
C VAL A 78 -6.25 18.28 25.07
N VAL A 79 -6.58 18.54 23.80
CA VAL A 79 -7.55 19.59 23.43
C VAL A 79 -8.96 19.30 23.96
N GLN A 80 -9.35 18.03 24.06
CA GLN A 80 -10.62 17.59 24.65
C GLN A 80 -10.62 17.60 26.19
N LYS A 81 -9.51 17.97 26.85
CA LYS A 81 -9.33 17.88 28.31
C LYS A 81 -9.48 16.47 28.88
N MET A 82 -9.23 15.44 28.05
CA MET A 82 -9.23 14.03 28.46
C MET A 82 -7.85 13.52 28.86
N ALA A 83 -6.80 14.30 28.63
CA ALA A 83 -5.42 14.00 28.99
C ALA A 83 -4.68 15.30 29.34
N ASP A 84 -3.77 15.23 30.30
CA ASP A 84 -2.93 16.38 30.65
C ASP A 84 -1.78 16.57 29.63
N PRO A 85 -1.35 17.81 29.35
CA PRO A 85 -0.18 18.07 28.54
C PRO A 85 1.06 17.38 29.13
N CYS A 86 1.91 16.82 28.27
CA CYS A 86 3.11 16.12 28.77
C CYS A 86 4.09 17.12 29.38
N MET A 87 4.25 17.10 30.71
CA MET A 87 5.06 18.07 31.45
C MET A 87 6.53 17.65 31.63
N SER A 88 6.88 16.36 31.50
CA SER A 88 8.29 15.89 31.54
C SER A 88 8.42 14.44 31.03
N GLY A 89 9.27 14.18 30.03
CA GLY A 89 9.63 12.83 29.57
C GLY A 89 8.86 12.29 28.34
N VAL A 90 9.20 11.07 27.90
CA VAL A 90 8.56 10.37 26.77
C VAL A 90 7.11 10.05 27.15
N CYS A 91 6.15 10.79 26.59
CA CYS A 91 4.73 10.49 26.76
C CYS A 91 4.42 9.12 26.15
N ARG A 92 4.31 8.10 27.01
CA ARG A 92 3.92 6.76 26.59
C ARG A 92 2.40 6.75 26.38
N SER A 93 1.97 7.10 25.17
CA SER A 93 0.55 7.22 24.90
C SER A 93 -0.12 5.87 24.66
N THR A 94 -1.20 5.60 25.40
CA THR A 94 -2.17 4.53 25.12
C THR A 94 -2.67 4.61 23.67
N ASP A 95 -2.68 5.79 23.06
CA ASP A 95 -3.04 6.01 21.66
C ASP A 95 -2.19 5.19 20.68
N SER A 96 -0.89 5.07 20.92
CA SER A 96 0.02 4.30 20.06
C SER A 96 -0.31 2.81 20.10
N PHE A 97 -0.66 2.28 21.27
CA PHE A 97 -1.05 0.88 21.43
C PHE A 97 -2.42 0.58 20.81
N ILE A 98 -3.40 1.48 21.02
CA ILE A 98 -4.73 1.36 20.41
C ILE A 98 -4.62 1.43 18.89
N PHE A 99 -3.93 2.44 18.36
CA PHE A 99 -3.72 2.60 16.93
C PHE A 99 -3.03 1.37 16.34
N GLY A 100 -1.91 0.91 16.92
CA GLY A 100 -1.23 -0.30 16.45
C GLY A 100 -2.12 -1.56 16.45
N THR A 101 -2.97 -1.72 17.47
CA THR A 101 -3.93 -2.83 17.52
C THR A 101 -4.96 -2.73 16.41
N ILE A 102 -5.51 -1.52 16.18
CA ILE A 102 -6.43 -1.24 15.07
C ILE A 102 -5.73 -1.59 13.75
N THR A 103 -4.53 -1.06 13.49
CA THR A 103 -3.77 -1.31 12.26
C THR A 103 -3.50 -2.80 12.03
N CYS A 104 -3.19 -3.58 13.08
CA CYS A 104 -3.02 -5.03 12.93
C CYS A 104 -4.32 -5.73 12.51
N VAL A 105 -5.45 -5.38 13.14
CA VAL A 105 -6.76 -5.98 12.84
C VAL A 105 -7.24 -5.56 11.45
N THR A 106 -7.16 -4.26 11.14
CA THR A 106 -7.58 -3.71 9.84
C THR A 106 -6.70 -4.21 8.70
N GLY A 107 -5.41 -4.47 8.94
CA GLY A 107 -4.51 -5.10 7.97
C GLY A 107 -4.96 -6.50 7.58
N LEU A 108 -5.29 -7.35 8.57
CA LEU A 108 -5.79 -8.70 8.32
C LEU A 108 -7.17 -8.67 7.63
N LEU A 109 -8.10 -7.86 8.17
CA LEU A 109 -9.43 -7.72 7.60
C LEU A 109 -9.38 -7.16 6.18
N GLY A 110 -8.53 -6.17 5.92
CA GLY A 110 -8.34 -5.56 4.60
C GLY A 110 -7.93 -6.60 3.55
N VAL A 111 -6.96 -7.46 3.87
CA VAL A 111 -6.53 -8.55 2.96
C VAL A 111 -7.68 -9.52 2.66
N VAL A 112 -8.42 -9.96 3.69
CA VAL A 112 -9.54 -10.91 3.54
C VAL A 112 -10.68 -10.27 2.74
N ILE A 113 -11.08 -9.05 3.09
CA ILE A 113 -12.12 -8.29 2.40
C ILE A 113 -11.72 -8.02 0.96
N GLY A 114 -10.47 -7.65 0.71
CA GLY A 114 -9.96 -7.40 -0.63
C GLY A 114 -10.06 -8.64 -1.51
N PHE A 115 -9.58 -9.79 -1.03
CA PHE A 115 -9.72 -11.06 -1.74
C PHE A 115 -11.18 -11.42 -2.02
N ALA A 116 -12.05 -11.35 -1.01
CA ALA A 116 -13.46 -11.69 -1.14
C ALA A 116 -14.21 -10.77 -2.12
N THR A 117 -13.99 -9.45 -1.99
CA THR A 117 -14.63 -8.42 -2.82
C THR A 117 -14.20 -8.56 -4.27
N THR A 118 -12.89 -8.68 -4.51
CA THR A 118 -12.35 -8.90 -5.85
C THR A 118 -12.87 -10.19 -6.47
N ARG A 119 -12.90 -11.30 -5.73
CA ARG A 119 -13.46 -12.57 -6.22
C ARG A 119 -14.92 -12.44 -6.63
N PHE A 120 -15.72 -11.69 -5.88
CA PHE A 120 -17.11 -11.44 -6.21
C PHE A 120 -17.24 -10.53 -7.44
N CYS A 121 -16.49 -9.43 -7.48
CA CYS A 121 -16.52 -8.46 -8.58
C CYS A 121 -16.00 -9.04 -9.91
N ARG A 122 -15.05 -9.99 -9.86
CA ARG A 122 -14.56 -10.71 -11.05
C ARG A 122 -15.67 -11.48 -11.79
N LYS A 123 -16.78 -11.83 -11.12
CA LYS A 123 -17.96 -12.43 -11.78
C LYS A 123 -18.72 -11.46 -12.68
N LYS A 124 -18.55 -10.14 -12.47
CA LYS A 124 -19.25 -9.08 -13.22
C LYS A 124 -18.35 -8.37 -14.22
N THR A 125 -17.06 -8.23 -13.92
CA THR A 125 -16.11 -7.53 -14.79
C THR A 125 -14.71 -8.10 -14.66
N ASP A 126 -14.03 -8.28 -15.79
CA ASP A 126 -12.64 -8.73 -15.83
C ASP A 126 -11.66 -7.68 -15.31
N ARG A 127 -12.12 -6.43 -15.12
CA ARG A 127 -11.34 -5.30 -14.56
C ARG A 127 -11.54 -5.15 -13.05
N ALA A 128 -12.08 -6.16 -12.38
CA ALA A 128 -12.47 -6.09 -10.98
C ALA A 128 -11.31 -5.69 -10.05
N ASP A 129 -10.11 -6.23 -10.28
CA ASP A 129 -8.92 -5.96 -9.46
C ASP A 129 -8.62 -4.46 -9.30
N PRO A 130 -8.28 -3.71 -10.38
CA PRO A 130 -8.00 -2.29 -10.25
C PRO A 130 -9.22 -1.44 -9.87
N LEU A 131 -10.44 -1.86 -10.23
CA LEU A 131 -11.67 -1.13 -9.86
C LEU A 131 -11.95 -1.21 -8.36
N VAL A 132 -11.79 -2.39 -7.74
CA VAL A 132 -11.95 -2.54 -6.30
C VAL A 132 -10.92 -1.70 -5.56
N CYS A 133 -9.67 -1.65 -6.05
CA CYS A 133 -8.64 -0.79 -5.47
C CYS A 133 -8.97 0.71 -5.58
N ALA A 134 -9.49 1.15 -6.73
CA ALA A 134 -9.88 2.54 -6.91
C ALA A 134 -11.01 2.94 -5.94
N VAL A 135 -12.06 2.13 -5.85
CA VAL A 135 -13.21 2.41 -4.97
C VAL A 135 -12.79 2.40 -3.51
N SER A 136 -11.94 1.45 -3.09
CA SER A 136 -11.45 1.37 -1.72
C SER A 136 -10.56 2.56 -1.36
N MET A 137 -9.64 3.00 -2.24
CA MET A 137 -8.83 4.20 -1.99
C MET A 137 -9.69 5.46 -1.90
N LEU A 138 -10.62 5.69 -2.84
CA LEU A 138 -11.49 6.86 -2.82
C LEU A 138 -12.39 6.87 -1.57
N GLY A 139 -12.91 5.70 -1.19
CA GLY A 139 -13.66 5.54 0.06
C GLY A 139 -12.79 5.81 1.30
N SER A 140 -11.55 5.29 1.32
CA SER A 140 -10.60 5.53 2.41
C SER A 140 -10.31 7.02 2.60
N ALA A 141 -10.12 7.77 1.51
CA ALA A 141 -9.90 9.22 1.57
C ALA A 141 -11.03 9.97 2.30
N ILE A 142 -12.29 9.57 2.09
CA ILE A 142 -13.45 10.17 2.79
C ILE A 142 -13.34 9.93 4.29
N PHE A 143 -13.12 8.69 4.71
CA PHE A 143 -12.99 8.35 6.13
C PHE A 143 -11.77 9.01 6.77
N ILE A 144 -10.66 9.10 6.04
CA ILE A 144 -9.46 9.82 6.47
C ILE A 144 -9.81 11.29 6.73
N CYS A 145 -10.50 11.97 5.82
CA CYS A 145 -10.95 13.35 6.04
C CYS A 145 -11.85 13.48 7.29
N LEU A 146 -12.77 12.53 7.49
CA LEU A 146 -13.67 12.52 8.64
C LEU A 146 -12.94 12.41 9.98
N ILE A 147 -11.76 11.76 10.05
CA ILE A 147 -10.94 11.70 11.27
C ILE A 147 -10.71 13.11 11.81
N PHE A 148 -10.34 14.07 10.96
CA PHE A 148 -9.95 15.41 11.39
C PHE A 148 -11.15 16.27 11.81
N VAL A 149 -12.32 16.01 11.23
CA VAL A 149 -13.58 16.66 11.63
C VAL A 149 -14.05 16.15 12.99
N VAL A 150 -13.91 14.84 13.22
CA VAL A 150 -14.46 14.16 14.39
C VAL A 150 -13.49 14.19 15.58
N ALA A 151 -12.18 14.11 15.34
CA ALA A 151 -11.14 14.00 16.37
C ALA A 151 -11.13 15.16 17.38
N LYS A 152 -11.61 16.35 17.01
CA LYS A 152 -11.73 17.46 17.97
C LYS A 152 -12.87 17.27 18.97
N LYS A 153 -13.97 16.62 18.57
CA LYS A 153 -15.20 16.50 19.38
C LYS A 153 -15.40 15.13 20.02
N ASN A 154 -14.98 14.06 19.35
CA ASN A 154 -15.20 12.69 19.79
C ASN A 154 -14.03 11.79 19.38
N ILE A 155 -13.18 11.43 20.35
CA ILE A 155 -12.02 10.56 20.09
C ILE A 155 -12.42 9.14 19.65
N TYR A 156 -13.51 8.59 20.20
CA TYR A 156 -14.00 7.26 19.83
C TYR A 156 -14.52 7.23 18.39
N GLY A 157 -15.21 8.30 17.97
CA GLY A 157 -15.61 8.48 16.58
C GLY A 157 -14.42 8.52 15.62
N ALA A 158 -13.32 9.19 16.02
CA ALA A 158 -12.09 9.19 15.23
C ALA A 158 -11.47 7.79 15.09
N TYR A 159 -11.46 6.97 16.15
CA TYR A 159 -10.99 5.58 16.05
C TYR A 159 -11.84 4.72 15.11
N VAL A 160 -13.16 4.90 15.09
CA VAL A 160 -14.03 4.19 14.15
C VAL A 160 -13.74 4.63 12.71
N CYS A 161 -13.54 5.93 12.47
CA CYS A 161 -13.13 6.44 11.16
C CYS A 161 -11.76 5.89 10.73
N ILE A 162 -10.79 5.82 11.65
CA ILE A 162 -9.48 5.20 11.40
C ILE A 162 -9.66 3.73 11.03
N PHE A 163 -10.44 2.98 11.79
CA PHE A 163 -10.67 1.55 11.55
C PHE A 163 -11.21 1.30 10.14
N ILE A 164 -12.23 2.06 9.72
CA ILE A 164 -12.82 1.91 8.38
C ILE A 164 -11.85 2.40 7.31
N GLY A 165 -11.23 3.56 7.50
CA GLY A 165 -10.28 4.17 6.55
C GLY A 165 -9.07 3.28 6.29
N GLU A 166 -8.45 2.74 7.34
CA GLU A 166 -7.32 1.80 7.23
C GLU A 166 -7.74 0.48 6.61
N THR A 167 -8.90 -0.08 6.98
CA THR A 167 -9.37 -1.34 6.38
C THR A 167 -9.51 -1.18 4.86
N LEU A 168 -10.12 -0.08 4.42
CA LEU A 168 -10.24 0.25 2.98
C LEU A 168 -8.87 0.50 2.33
N LEU A 169 -7.91 1.09 3.05
CA LEU A 169 -6.55 1.28 2.54
C LEU A 169 -5.84 -0.07 2.35
N PHE A 170 -5.96 -0.98 3.32
CA PHE A 170 -5.32 -2.31 3.29
C PHE A 170 -5.96 -3.32 2.35
N VAL A 171 -7.21 -3.10 1.92
CA VAL A 171 -7.82 -3.87 0.81
C VAL A 171 -6.91 -3.92 -0.42
N ASN A 172 -6.18 -2.84 -0.69
CA ASN A 172 -5.30 -2.71 -1.85
C ASN A 172 -4.08 -3.64 -1.82
N TRP A 173 -3.67 -4.10 -0.64
CA TRP A 173 -2.36 -4.74 -0.46
C TRP A 173 -2.25 -6.07 -1.21
N ALA A 174 -3.25 -6.94 -1.04
CA ALA A 174 -3.28 -8.24 -1.73
C ALA A 174 -3.61 -8.09 -3.22
N ILE A 175 -4.55 -7.21 -3.56
CA ILE A 175 -5.03 -7.04 -4.94
C ILE A 175 -3.93 -6.48 -5.84
N THR A 176 -3.11 -5.56 -5.32
CA THR A 176 -1.96 -5.01 -6.05
C THR A 176 -0.96 -6.09 -6.46
N ALA A 177 -0.69 -7.06 -5.57
CA ALA A 177 0.18 -8.19 -5.89
C ALA A 177 -0.42 -9.06 -7.01
N ASP A 178 -1.75 -9.30 -6.97
CA ASP A 178 -2.47 -9.99 -8.04
C ASP A 178 -2.37 -9.24 -9.38
N ILE A 179 -2.56 -7.92 -9.39
CA ILE A 179 -2.44 -7.09 -10.60
C ILE A 179 -1.05 -7.27 -11.24
N LEU A 180 0.02 -7.16 -10.45
CA LEU A 180 1.39 -7.38 -10.94
C LEU A 180 1.53 -8.76 -11.58
N MET A 181 1.00 -9.81 -10.95
CA MET A 181 1.10 -11.16 -11.48
C MET A 181 0.31 -11.34 -12.79
N PHE A 182 -0.81 -10.64 -12.97
CA PHE A 182 -1.58 -10.70 -14.22
C PHE A 182 -0.91 -9.95 -15.39
N VAL A 183 -0.24 -8.84 -15.12
CA VAL A 183 0.32 -7.99 -16.19
C VAL A 183 1.82 -8.22 -16.44
N VAL A 184 2.52 -8.95 -15.57
CA VAL A 184 3.96 -9.24 -15.70
C VAL A 184 4.23 -10.74 -15.84
N ILE A 185 4.97 -11.10 -16.89
CA ILE A 185 5.40 -12.49 -17.16
C ILE A 185 6.31 -13.04 -16.04
N PRO A 186 6.25 -14.34 -15.72
CA PRO A 186 6.96 -14.94 -14.58
C PRO A 186 8.45 -14.63 -14.51
N THR A 187 9.13 -14.58 -15.66
CA THR A 187 10.57 -14.35 -15.77
C THR A 187 11.00 -12.96 -15.31
N ARG A 188 10.08 -11.98 -15.29
CA ARG A 188 10.34 -10.58 -14.90
C ARG A 188 9.71 -10.19 -13.57
N ARG A 189 8.93 -11.08 -12.93
CA ARG A 189 8.16 -10.75 -11.72
C ARG A 189 9.03 -10.33 -10.55
N ALA A 190 10.19 -10.97 -10.34
CA ALA A 190 11.10 -10.62 -9.26
C ALA A 190 11.58 -9.15 -9.39
N THR A 191 12.01 -8.76 -10.59
CA THR A 191 12.40 -7.39 -10.90
C THR A 191 11.24 -6.42 -10.73
N ALA A 192 10.04 -6.77 -11.21
CA ALA A 192 8.85 -5.95 -11.05
C ALA A 192 8.48 -5.71 -9.57
N VAL A 193 8.47 -6.76 -8.75
CA VAL A 193 8.20 -6.65 -7.30
C VAL A 193 9.25 -5.76 -6.62
N ALA A 194 10.53 -5.95 -6.95
CA ALA A 194 11.61 -5.14 -6.39
C ALA A 194 11.47 -3.66 -6.76
N PHE A 195 11.19 -3.34 -8.03
CA PHE A 195 11.01 -1.96 -8.47
C PHE A 195 9.77 -1.32 -7.86
N GLN A 196 8.65 -2.03 -7.79
CA GLN A 196 7.44 -1.53 -7.15
C GLN A 196 7.64 -1.26 -5.65
N SER A 197 8.36 -2.15 -4.96
CA SER A 197 8.74 -1.95 -3.56
C SER A 197 9.69 -0.76 -3.40
N PHE A 198 10.67 -0.61 -4.29
CA PHE A 198 11.59 0.52 -4.30
C PHE A 198 10.83 1.85 -4.50
N THR A 199 9.93 1.93 -5.49
CA THR A 199 9.10 3.11 -5.72
C THR A 199 8.21 3.41 -4.51
N SER A 200 7.66 2.39 -3.87
CA SER A 200 6.81 2.56 -2.68
C SER A 200 7.59 3.07 -1.47
N HIS A 201 8.84 2.64 -1.30
CA HIS A 201 9.71 3.19 -0.26
C HIS A 201 10.17 4.60 -0.57
N LEU A 202 10.66 4.83 -1.79
CA LEU A 202 11.22 6.11 -2.21
C LEU A 202 10.18 7.24 -2.18
N LEU A 203 8.93 6.96 -2.58
CA LEU A 203 7.90 7.99 -2.70
C LEU A 203 6.82 7.89 -1.63
N GLY A 204 6.75 6.78 -0.90
CA GLY A 204 5.68 6.48 0.03
C GLY A 204 6.12 6.57 1.48
N ASP A 205 6.35 5.42 2.09
CA ASP A 205 6.44 5.29 3.55
C ASP A 205 7.69 5.95 4.18
N ALA A 206 8.80 6.06 3.45
CA ALA A 206 10.00 6.72 3.95
C ALA A 206 9.93 8.26 3.86
N VAL A 207 9.35 8.80 2.78
CA VAL A 207 9.26 10.25 2.55
C VAL A 207 8.09 10.87 3.30
N SER A 208 7.00 10.14 3.46
CA SER A 208 5.77 10.66 4.04
C SER A 208 5.93 11.25 5.46
N PRO A 209 6.63 10.62 6.43
CA PRO A 209 6.70 11.17 7.77
C PRO A 209 7.55 12.44 7.82
N TRP A 210 8.64 12.49 7.05
CA TRP A 210 9.48 13.66 6.93
C TRP A 210 8.71 14.85 6.33
N LEU A 211 7.97 14.62 5.25
CA LEU A 211 7.20 15.69 4.58
C LEU A 211 6.07 16.23 5.48
N ILE A 212 5.34 15.35 6.16
CA ILE A 212 4.28 15.74 7.10
C ILE A 212 4.84 16.52 8.29
N GLY A 213 5.98 16.09 8.84
CA GLY A 213 6.67 16.81 9.92
C GLY A 213 7.06 18.21 9.49
N LEU A 214 7.72 18.35 8.33
CA LEU A 214 8.14 19.64 7.78
C LEU A 214 6.96 20.60 7.60
N ILE A 215 5.85 20.13 7.02
CA ILE A 215 4.65 20.96 6.84
C ILE A 215 4.04 21.35 8.20
N SER A 216 3.98 20.42 9.15
CA SER A 216 3.45 20.66 10.49
C SER A 216 4.27 21.70 11.26
N ASP A 217 5.60 21.62 11.17
CA ASP A 217 6.51 22.51 11.88
C ASP A 217 6.45 23.93 11.30
N GLU A 218 6.41 24.07 9.98
CA GLU A 218 6.27 25.36 9.30
C GLU A 218 4.93 26.04 9.66
N LEU A 219 3.83 25.28 9.67
CA LEU A 219 2.52 25.77 10.11
C LEU A 219 2.50 26.20 11.59
N GLN A 220 3.36 25.62 12.42
CA GLN A 220 3.41 25.88 13.86
C GLN A 220 4.23 27.12 14.23
N GLN A 221 5.18 27.57 13.39
CA GLN A 221 6.07 28.70 13.70
C GLN A 221 5.32 29.98 14.09
N SER A 222 4.11 30.19 13.56
CA SER A 222 3.30 31.37 13.87
C SER A 222 2.71 31.37 15.30
N TYR A 223 2.61 30.22 15.99
CA TYR A 223 1.89 30.07 17.27
C TYR A 223 2.45 28.96 18.20
N ALA A 224 3.76 28.93 18.39
CA ALA A 224 4.52 27.80 18.94
C ALA A 224 4.07 27.23 20.32
N THR A 225 3.38 28.01 21.17
CA THR A 225 3.08 27.65 22.57
C THR A 225 1.68 27.08 22.82
N SER A 226 0.77 27.14 21.84
CA SER A 226 -0.62 26.70 22.06
C SER A 226 -0.80 25.22 21.72
N ALA A 227 -1.28 24.41 22.67
CA ALA A 227 -1.62 23.01 22.46
C ALA A 227 -2.67 22.82 21.35
N LEU A 228 -3.56 23.79 21.16
CA LEU A 228 -4.56 23.79 20.09
C LEU A 228 -3.90 23.97 18.72
N TRP A 229 -2.87 24.83 18.61
CA TRP A 229 -2.14 25.02 17.36
C TRP A 229 -1.27 23.82 17.02
N GLN A 230 -0.67 23.14 18.01
CA GLN A 230 0.05 21.88 17.80
C GLN A 230 -0.87 20.76 17.28
N PHE A 231 -2.12 20.71 17.75
CA PHE A 231 -3.11 19.78 17.22
C PHE A 231 -3.53 20.13 15.78
N LEU A 232 -3.82 21.40 15.52
CA LEU A 232 -4.29 21.87 14.21
C LEU A 232 -3.20 21.78 13.14
N SER A 233 -1.96 22.19 13.42
CA SER A 233 -0.86 22.16 12.45
C SER A 233 -0.59 20.75 11.94
N LEU A 234 -0.52 19.78 12.85
CA LEU A 234 -0.34 18.37 12.51
C LEU A 234 -1.55 17.82 11.76
N GLY A 235 -2.77 18.22 12.15
CA GLY A 235 -4.00 17.86 11.45
C GLY A 235 -4.02 18.37 10.00
N TYR A 236 -3.64 19.63 9.78
CA TYR A 236 -3.55 20.23 8.45
C TYR A 236 -2.44 19.59 7.61
N ALA A 237 -1.28 19.29 8.20
CA ALA A 237 -0.23 18.56 7.50
C ALA A 237 -0.72 17.18 7.05
N LEU A 238 -1.40 16.45 7.93
CA LEU A 238 -1.99 15.14 7.62
C LEU A 238 -3.10 15.19 6.56
N MET A 239 -3.70 16.36 6.27
CA MET A 239 -4.63 16.52 5.14
C MET A 239 -3.98 16.34 3.77
N LEU A 240 -2.65 16.33 3.70
CA LEU A 240 -1.94 15.88 2.49
C LEU A 240 -2.24 14.41 2.17
N CYS A 241 -2.43 13.56 3.19
CA CYS A 241 -2.68 12.13 3.00
C CYS A 241 -3.92 11.83 2.13
N PRO A 242 -5.14 12.34 2.43
CA PRO A 242 -6.30 12.07 1.59
C PRO A 242 -6.15 12.61 0.17
N PHE A 243 -5.42 13.72 -0.05
CA PHE A 243 -5.12 14.18 -1.41
C PHE A 243 -4.28 13.15 -2.19
N ILE A 244 -3.21 12.64 -1.58
CA ILE A 244 -2.36 11.59 -2.18
C ILE A 244 -3.16 10.29 -2.37
N VAL A 245 -4.05 9.93 -1.44
CA VAL A 245 -4.93 8.75 -1.55
C VAL A 245 -5.94 8.91 -2.69
N VAL A 246 -6.49 10.10 -2.92
CA VAL A 246 -7.34 10.34 -4.10
C VAL A 246 -6.53 10.18 -5.38
N LEU A 247 -5.32 10.72 -5.44
CA LEU A 247 -4.43 10.56 -6.61
C LEU A 247 -4.09 9.08 -6.88
N GLY A 248 -3.79 8.29 -5.85
CA GLY A 248 -3.58 6.85 -6.03
C GLY A 248 -4.85 6.11 -6.48
N GLY A 249 -6.03 6.53 -6.01
CA GLY A 249 -7.32 6.02 -6.52
C GLY A 249 -7.49 6.31 -8.02
N MET A 250 -7.11 7.52 -8.47
CA MET A 250 -7.09 7.87 -9.89
C MET A 250 -6.07 7.04 -10.69
N PHE A 251 -4.91 6.72 -10.12
CA PHE A 251 -3.95 5.80 -10.75
C PHE A 251 -4.49 4.37 -10.85
N PHE A 252 -5.26 3.88 -9.87
CA PHE A 252 -5.95 2.60 -10.00
C PHE A 252 -7.05 2.63 -11.07
N LEU A 253 -7.80 3.73 -11.20
CA LEU A 253 -8.73 3.91 -12.32
C LEU A 253 -8.00 3.89 -13.67
N ALA A 254 -6.86 4.59 -13.78
CA ALA A 254 -6.03 4.54 -14.98
C ALA A 254 -5.51 3.12 -15.26
N THR A 255 -5.13 2.38 -14.22
CA THR A 255 -4.74 0.96 -14.33
C THR A 255 -5.90 0.14 -14.91
N ALA A 256 -7.14 0.36 -14.47
CA ALA A 256 -8.32 -0.35 -14.98
C ALA A 256 -8.54 -0.14 -16.50
N LEU A 257 -8.12 0.99 -17.06
CA LEU A 257 -8.25 1.27 -18.50
C LEU A 257 -7.30 0.40 -19.34
N PHE A 258 -6.08 0.16 -18.86
CA PHE A 258 -5.04 -0.58 -19.60
C PHE A 258 -4.92 -2.06 -19.17
N PHE A 259 -5.56 -2.44 -18.07
CA PHE A 259 -5.38 -3.74 -17.42
C PHE A 259 -5.64 -4.94 -18.35
N LEU A 260 -6.73 -4.92 -19.11
CA LEU A 260 -7.07 -6.04 -20.00
C LEU A 260 -6.06 -6.20 -21.13
N ASP A 261 -5.65 -5.09 -21.75
CA ASP A 261 -4.69 -5.10 -22.85
C ASP A 261 -3.32 -5.59 -22.40
N ASP A 262 -2.85 -5.13 -21.24
CA ASP A 262 -1.55 -5.52 -20.70
C ASP A 262 -1.55 -6.96 -20.16
N LYS A 263 -2.68 -7.42 -19.61
CA LYS A 263 -2.89 -8.84 -19.26
C LYS A 263 -2.85 -9.73 -20.51
N GLU A 264 -3.57 -9.37 -21.57
CA GLU A 264 -3.57 -10.14 -22.82
C GLU A 264 -2.18 -10.20 -23.46
N LYS A 265 -1.42 -9.09 -23.42
CA LYS A 265 -0.01 -9.07 -23.87
C LYS A 265 0.87 -10.01 -23.05
N ALA A 266 0.72 -10.01 -21.72
CA ALA A 266 1.46 -10.91 -20.85
C ALA A 266 1.14 -12.38 -21.14
N ASP A 267 -0.14 -12.71 -21.34
CA ASP A 267 -0.59 -14.06 -21.69
C ASP A 267 -0.05 -14.51 -23.07
N LYS A 268 -0.07 -13.61 -24.07
CA LYS A 268 0.54 -13.88 -25.40
C LYS A 268 2.04 -14.16 -25.32
N GLN A 269 2.78 -13.36 -24.54
CA GLN A 269 4.21 -13.56 -24.32
C GLN A 269 4.49 -14.89 -23.60
N LEU A 270 3.68 -15.23 -22.59
CA LEU A 270 3.80 -16.50 -21.89
C LEU A 270 3.53 -17.71 -22.80
N ASN A 271 2.52 -17.61 -23.67
CA ASN A 271 2.21 -18.63 -24.66
C ASN A 271 3.34 -18.82 -25.69
N GLN A 272 4.00 -17.74 -26.11
CA GLN A 272 5.18 -17.82 -26.99
C GLN A 272 6.36 -18.52 -26.30
N LEU A 273 6.61 -18.22 -25.02
CA LEU A 273 7.69 -18.82 -24.24
C LEU A 273 7.47 -20.31 -23.93
N THR A 274 6.23 -20.79 -23.96
CA THR A 274 5.86 -22.17 -23.60
C THR A 274 5.63 -23.09 -24.80
N ARG A 275 5.60 -22.57 -26.03
CA ARG A 275 5.49 -23.38 -27.26
C ARG A 275 6.76 -24.23 -27.45
N PRO A 276 6.64 -25.54 -27.74
CA PRO A 276 7.79 -26.33 -28.16
C PRO A 276 8.33 -25.77 -29.49
N PRO A 277 9.66 -25.84 -29.73
CA PRO A 277 10.21 -25.43 -31.02
C PRO A 277 9.50 -26.20 -32.12
N SER A 278 8.97 -25.49 -33.11
CA SER A 278 8.34 -26.10 -34.28
C SER A 278 9.34 -27.06 -34.90
N SER A 279 8.99 -28.34 -34.98
CA SER A 279 9.72 -29.32 -35.77
C SER A 279 9.76 -28.80 -37.21
N VAL A 280 10.88 -28.21 -37.61
CA VAL A 280 11.17 -27.91 -39.00
C VAL A 280 11.14 -29.25 -39.71
N LYS A 281 10.08 -29.51 -40.49
CA LYS A 281 10.09 -30.60 -41.46
C LYS A 281 11.12 -30.18 -42.51
N VAL A 282 12.30 -30.80 -42.42
CA VAL A 282 13.30 -30.84 -43.51
C VAL A 282 12.74 -31.71 -44.62
#